data_AF-A0A7U9T2W0-F1
#
_entry.id   AF-A0A7U9T2W0-F1
#
_cell.length_a   1.000
_cell.length_b   1.000
_cell.length_c   1.000
_cell.angle_alpha   90.00
_cell.angle_beta   90.00
_cell.angle_gamma   90.00
#
_symmetry.space_group_name_H-M   'P 1'
#
loop_
_entity.id
_entity.type
_entity.pdbx_description
1 polymer ?
#
loop_
_entity_poly.entity_id
_entity_poly.type
_entity_poly.pdbx_seq_one_letter_code
_entity_poly.pdbx_strand_id
1 'polypeptide(L)'
;MGHTGYSTKENVNNIEIVHLHWGLQLIFDASQKEGNNEIWIDVYPLTRFLAKHTQAAVKVEGTKEWKRNSYIVDPAVGEYETQAPEEARIPEKENSLEGYPVYY
;
A
#
# COMPACT_ATOMS: atom_id res chain seq x y z
N MET A 1 -7.93 -4.82 -10.15
CA MET A 1 -8.76 -4.17 -11.18
C MET A 1 -9.41 -5.30 -11.96
N GLY A 2 -10.72 -5.48 -11.83
CA GLY A 2 -11.46 -6.56 -12.50
C GLY A 2 -12.93 -6.19 -12.75
N HIS A 3 -13.66 -7.09 -13.40
CA HIS A 3 -15.11 -6.99 -13.63
C HIS A 3 -15.93 -7.88 -12.67
N THR A 4 -15.28 -8.51 -11.69
CA THR A 4 -15.90 -9.56 -10.88
C THR A 4 -16.58 -9.02 -9.63
N GLY A 5 -17.83 -9.46 -9.44
CA GLY A 5 -18.62 -9.40 -8.22
C GLY A 5 -19.76 -10.42 -8.35
N TYR A 6 -20.25 -10.99 -7.25
CA TYR A 6 -21.48 -11.81 -7.12
C TYR A 6 -21.82 -12.92 -8.14
N SER A 7 -20.92 -13.33 -9.05
CA SER A 7 -21.23 -14.34 -10.07
C SER A 7 -20.04 -15.21 -10.47
N THR A 8 -20.35 -16.46 -10.80
CA THR A 8 -19.44 -17.46 -11.38
C THR A 8 -19.20 -17.24 -12.88
N LYS A 9 -19.97 -16.36 -13.52
CA LYS A 9 -19.80 -15.91 -14.91
C LYS A 9 -19.38 -14.44 -14.91
N GLU A 10 -18.33 -14.15 -15.66
CA GLU A 10 -17.85 -12.77 -15.87
C GLU A 10 -18.97 -11.90 -16.50
N ASN A 11 -19.04 -10.62 -16.11
CA ASN A 11 -19.92 -9.60 -16.70
C ASN A 11 -21.45 -9.77 -16.55
N VAL A 12 -21.97 -10.51 -15.55
CA VAL A 12 -23.44 -10.59 -15.35
C VAL A 12 -24.02 -9.50 -14.42
N ASN A 13 -23.19 -8.57 -13.93
CA ASN A 13 -23.58 -7.55 -12.95
C ASN A 13 -23.72 -6.14 -13.54
N ASN A 14 -23.90 -6.01 -14.86
CA ASN A 14 -24.01 -4.72 -15.56
C ASN A 14 -22.81 -3.76 -15.32
N ILE A 15 -21.66 -4.29 -14.94
CA ILE A 15 -20.41 -3.53 -14.82
C ILE A 15 -19.67 -3.67 -16.15
N GLU A 16 -19.66 -2.59 -16.93
CA GLU A 16 -18.98 -2.55 -18.23
C GLU A 16 -17.53 -2.03 -18.12
N ILE A 17 -17.16 -1.50 -16.95
CA ILE A 17 -15.87 -0.85 -16.72
C ILE A 17 -15.14 -1.55 -15.58
N VAL A 18 -13.88 -1.90 -15.84
CA VAL A 18 -12.94 -2.41 -14.83
C VAL A 18 -12.82 -1.38 -13.72
N HIS A 19 -13.11 -1.78 -12.49
CA HIS A 19 -12.96 -0.91 -11.31
C HIS A 19 -12.26 -1.64 -10.17
N LEU A 20 -11.95 -0.88 -9.12
CA LEU A 20 -11.41 -1.36 -7.87
C LEU A 20 -12.45 -1.10 -6.78
N HIS A 21 -13.02 -2.18 -6.23
CA HIS A 21 -13.78 -2.07 -4.99
C HIS A 21 -12.79 -2.08 -3.81
N TRP A 22 -12.82 -1.05 -2.98
CA TRP A 22 -12.03 -0.97 -1.77
C TRP A 22 -12.78 -0.17 -0.70
N GLY A 23 -12.50 -0.49 0.55
CA GLY A 23 -13.06 0.17 1.72
C GLY A 23 -12.12 0.04 2.91
N LEU A 24 -12.41 0.77 3.99
CA LEU A 24 -11.64 0.72 5.23
C LEU A 24 -12.60 0.51 6.40
N GLN A 25 -12.31 -0.52 7.19
CA GLN A 25 -13.03 -0.89 8.41
C GLN A 25 -12.17 -0.59 9.63
N LEU A 26 -12.77 -0.03 10.67
CA LEU A 26 -12.15 0.08 11.99
C LEU A 26 -12.45 -1.17 12.82
N ILE A 27 -11.38 -1.77 13.36
CA ILE A 27 -11.44 -2.94 14.23
C ILE A 27 -10.72 -2.57 15.53
N PHE A 28 -11.42 -2.61 16.66
CA PHE A 28 -10.83 -2.32 17.98
C PHE A 28 -10.38 -3.60 18.69
N ASP A 29 -11.04 -4.71 18.41
CA ASP A 29 -10.66 -6.05 18.88
C ASP A 29 -10.63 -7.01 17.69
N ALA A 30 -9.58 -7.83 17.58
CA ALA A 30 -9.39 -8.73 16.45
C ALA A 30 -10.55 -9.72 16.25
N SER A 31 -11.30 -10.07 17.31
CA SER A 31 -12.50 -10.92 17.22
C SER A 31 -13.63 -10.32 16.37
N GLN A 32 -13.61 -9.00 16.12
CA GLN A 32 -14.63 -8.28 15.36
C GLN A 32 -14.47 -8.37 13.84
N LYS A 33 -13.37 -8.95 13.35
CA LYS A 33 -13.04 -8.97 11.92
C LYS A 33 -14.15 -9.51 11.02
N GLU A 34 -14.86 -10.55 11.47
CA GLU A 34 -15.95 -11.20 10.74
C GLU A 34 -17.30 -11.01 11.46
N GLY A 35 -17.40 -10.00 12.34
CA GLY A 35 -18.59 -9.72 13.14
C GLY A 35 -19.59 -8.81 12.45
N ASN A 36 -20.84 -8.82 12.89
CA ASN A 36 -21.94 -8.04 12.28
C ASN A 36 -21.85 -6.52 12.53
N ASN A 37 -20.97 -6.07 13.41
CA ASN A 37 -20.89 -4.67 13.87
C ASN A 37 -19.76 -3.93 13.15
N GLU A 38 -19.77 -3.95 11.83
CA GLU A 38 -18.74 -3.30 11.01
C GLU A 38 -18.84 -1.78 11.09
N ILE A 39 -17.70 -1.12 11.29
CA ILE A 39 -17.59 0.35 11.27
C ILE A 39 -16.81 0.74 10.02
N TRP A 40 -17.54 1.17 8.99
CA TRP A 40 -16.99 1.60 7.72
C TRP A 40 -16.71 3.11 7.71
N ILE A 41 -15.55 3.51 7.20
CA ILE A 41 -15.20 4.92 7.03
C ILE A 41 -15.52 5.36 5.60
N ASP A 42 -16.01 6.59 5.43
CA ASP A 42 -16.04 7.25 4.12
C ASP A 42 -14.60 7.45 3.61
N VAL A 43 -14.21 6.59 2.67
CA VAL A 43 -12.87 6.62 2.08
C VAL A 43 -12.72 7.67 0.99
N TYR A 44 -13.77 8.39 0.57
CA TYR A 44 -13.67 9.34 -0.53
C TYR A 44 -12.73 10.53 -0.23
N PRO A 45 -12.79 11.20 0.95
CA PRO A 45 -11.83 12.23 1.31
C PRO A 45 -10.39 11.71 1.34
N LEU A 46 -10.18 10.51 1.88
CA LEU A 46 -8.87 9.85 1.92
C LEU A 46 -8.36 9.55 0.50
N THR A 47 -9.23 9.06 -0.38
CA THR A 47 -8.91 8.83 -1.80
C THR A 47 -8.41 10.10 -2.46
N ARG A 48 -9.13 11.22 -2.27
CA ARG A 48 -8.75 12.53 -2.85
C ARG A 48 -7.44 13.05 -2.29
N PHE A 49 -7.16 12.80 -1.01
CA PHE A 49 -5.88 13.12 -0.41
C PHE A 49 -4.75 12.27 -1.04
N LEU A 50 -4.87 10.95 -1.02
CA LEU A 50 -3.88 10.02 -1.58
C LEU A 50 -3.63 10.23 -3.06
N ALA A 51 -4.65 10.61 -3.84
CA ALA A 51 -4.52 10.92 -5.26
C ALA A 51 -3.48 12.03 -5.54
N LYS A 52 -3.33 12.99 -4.62
CA LYS A 52 -2.33 14.08 -4.70
C LYS A 52 -0.91 13.62 -4.36
N HIS A 53 -0.76 12.45 -3.77
CA HIS A 53 0.49 11.88 -3.29
C HIS A 53 0.79 10.52 -3.93
N THR A 54 0.34 10.33 -5.17
CA THR A 54 0.60 9.11 -5.92
C THR A 54 2.08 9.00 -6.29
N GLN A 55 2.56 7.76 -6.38
CA GLN A 55 3.93 7.47 -6.80
C GLN A 55 3.94 6.54 -8.00
N ALA A 56 4.94 6.73 -8.86
CA ALA A 56 5.16 5.82 -9.98
C ALA A 56 5.54 4.42 -9.47
N ALA A 57 4.91 3.41 -10.07
CA ALA A 57 5.26 2.01 -9.87
C ALA A 57 5.75 1.42 -11.18
N VAL A 58 6.77 0.58 -11.10
CA VAL A 58 7.35 -0.15 -12.22
C VAL A 58 6.97 -1.62 -12.10
N LYS A 59 6.65 -2.24 -13.24
CA LYS A 59 6.37 -3.67 -13.29
C LYS A 59 7.68 -4.43 -13.15
N VAL A 60 7.69 -5.46 -12.31
CA VAL A 60 8.83 -6.37 -12.23
C VAL A 60 8.70 -7.38 -13.36
N GLU A 61 9.54 -7.23 -14.37
CA GLU A 61 9.50 -8.08 -15.58
C GLU A 61 9.57 -9.57 -15.25
N GLY A 62 8.81 -10.38 -15.99
CA GLY A 62 8.68 -11.81 -15.74
C GLY A 62 7.79 -12.19 -14.53
N THR A 63 7.24 -11.22 -13.80
CA THR A 63 6.37 -11.46 -12.63
C THR A 63 5.01 -10.75 -12.75
N LYS A 64 4.11 -11.01 -11.80
CA LYS A 64 2.85 -10.27 -11.62
C LYS A 64 2.97 -9.12 -10.61
N GLU A 65 4.18 -8.78 -10.21
CA GLU A 65 4.44 -7.78 -9.16
C GLU A 65 4.71 -6.39 -9.75
N TRP A 66 4.36 -5.39 -8.96
CA TRP A 66 4.67 -3.98 -9.21
C TRP A 66 5.39 -3.43 -7.98
N LYS A 67 6.48 -2.69 -8.20
CA LYS A 67 7.28 -2.09 -7.14
C LYS A 67 7.33 -0.58 -7.32
N ARG A 68 7.47 0.16 -6.22
CA ARG A 68 7.68 1.60 -6.29
C ARG A 68 8.99 1.93 -7.00
N ASN A 69 9.00 3.03 -7.73
CA ASN A 69 10.23 3.52 -8.37
C ASN A 69 11.21 4.18 -7.37
N SER A 70 10.73 4.55 -6.18
CA SER A 70 11.56 5.18 -5.15
C SER A 70 11.12 4.77 -3.74
N TYR A 71 12.07 4.89 -2.81
CA TYR A 71 11.87 4.64 -1.39
C TYR A 71 11.00 5.73 -0.75
N ILE A 72 10.37 5.40 0.38
CA ILE A 72 9.82 6.42 1.27
C ILE A 72 11.00 7.14 1.89
N VAL A 73 11.08 8.44 1.67
CA VAL A 73 12.01 9.30 2.40
C VAL A 73 11.19 10.03 3.44
N ASP A 74 11.41 9.71 4.70
CA ASP A 74 10.85 10.44 5.83
C ASP A 74 11.95 11.36 6.38
N PRO A 75 11.82 12.69 6.29
CA PRO A 75 12.84 13.61 6.83
C PRO A 75 13.12 13.40 8.31
N ALA A 76 12.12 13.00 9.11
CA ALA A 76 12.31 12.71 10.53
C ALA A 76 13.24 11.50 10.75
N VAL A 77 13.33 10.61 9.76
CA VAL A 77 14.28 9.48 9.77
C VAL A 77 15.71 10.00 9.71
N GLY A 78 16.01 10.88 8.75
CA GLY A 78 17.34 11.48 8.63
C GLY A 78 17.74 12.31 9.85
N GLU A 79 16.77 13.00 10.47
CA GLU A 79 17.00 13.77 11.70
C GLU A 79 17.34 12.90 12.91
N TYR A 80 16.69 11.74 13.10
CA TYR A 80 17.10 10.82 14.18
C TYR A 80 18.50 10.26 13.92
N GLU A 81 18.83 9.91 12.67
CA GLU A 81 20.12 9.29 12.33
C GLU A 81 21.30 10.23 12.51
N THR A 82 21.06 11.53 12.34
CA THR A 82 22.07 12.57 12.55
C THR A 82 22.25 12.92 14.03
N GLN A 83 21.23 12.68 14.86
CA GLN A 83 21.23 12.99 16.29
C GLN A 83 21.55 11.77 17.19
N ALA A 84 21.37 10.55 16.69
CA ALA A 84 21.59 9.32 17.44
C ALA A 84 23.09 9.04 17.66
N PRO A 85 23.53 8.67 18.88
CA PRO A 85 24.89 8.21 19.13
C PRO A 85 25.19 6.93 18.33
N GLU A 86 26.43 6.79 17.89
CA GLU A 86 26.89 5.74 16.95
C GLU A 86 26.56 4.31 17.42
N GLU A 87 26.51 4.08 18.74
CA GLU A 87 26.18 2.81 19.38
C GLU A 87 24.69 2.42 19.33
N ALA A 88 23.79 3.38 19.05
CA ALA A 88 22.35 3.14 18.91
C ALA A 88 21.91 2.90 17.45
N ARG A 89 22.85 3.00 16.49
CA ARG A 89 22.59 2.62 15.10
C ARG A 89 22.45 1.10 15.02
N ILE A 90 21.24 0.62 14.77
CA ILE A 90 20.97 -0.80 14.46
C ILE A 90 21.90 -1.20 13.30
N PRO A 91 22.68 -2.29 13.40
CA PRO A 91 23.58 -2.68 12.33
C PRO A 91 22.78 -2.94 11.05
N GLU A 92 23.23 -2.37 9.92
CA GLU A 92 22.62 -2.42 8.57
C GLU A 92 22.32 -3.84 8.02
N LYS A 93 22.57 -4.90 8.79
CA LYS A 93 22.46 -6.29 8.34
C LYS A 93 21.09 -6.88 8.67
N GLU A 94 20.06 -6.39 7.99
CA GLU A 94 18.93 -7.22 7.51
C GLU A 94 18.01 -6.39 6.61
N ASN A 95 18.56 -5.78 5.55
CA ASN A 95 17.74 -5.47 4.40
C ASN A 95 18.40 -6.13 3.20
N SER A 96 17.79 -7.19 2.68
CA SER A 96 18.20 -7.90 1.48
C SER A 96 18.13 -6.95 0.28
N LEU A 97 19.18 -6.14 0.12
CA LEU A 97 19.34 -5.05 -0.85
C LEU A 97 20.10 -5.49 -2.10
N GLU A 98 20.18 -6.78 -2.39
CA GLU A 98 20.73 -7.25 -3.66
C GLU A 98 19.78 -6.86 -4.81
N GLY A 99 20.10 -5.77 -5.52
CA GLY A 99 19.68 -5.59 -6.92
C GLY A 99 18.97 -4.30 -7.32
N TYR A 100 18.87 -3.26 -6.49
CA TYR A 100 18.17 -2.03 -6.89
C TYR A 100 19.13 -0.87 -7.22
N PRO A 101 19.20 -0.42 -8.48
CA PRO A 101 19.92 0.80 -8.82
C PRO A 101 19.20 2.02 -8.25
N VAL A 102 19.92 2.81 -7.45
CA VAL A 102 19.49 4.13 -6.99
C VAL A 102 19.76 5.11 -8.13
N TYR A 103 18.71 5.60 -8.79
CA TYR A 103 18.82 6.72 -9.72
C TYR A 103 18.61 8.02 -8.95
N TYR A 104 19.65 8.87 -8.94
CA TYR A 104 19.61 10.24 -8.43
C TYR A 104 18.85 11.17 -9.40
#